data_AF-A0AAE4QIV1-F1
#
_entry.id   AF-A0AAE4QIV1-F1
#
_cell.length_a   1.000
_cell.length_b   1.000
_cell.length_c   1.000
_cell.angle_alpha   90.00
_cell.angle_beta   90.00
_cell.angle_gamma   90.00
#
_symmetry.space_group_name_H-M   'P 1'
#
loop_
_entity.id
_entity.type
_entity.pdbx_description
1 polymer ?
#
loop_
_entity_poly.entity_id
_entity_poly.type
_entity_poly.pdbx_seq_one_letter_code
_entity_poly.pdbx_strand_id
1 'polypeptide(L)' 'MAEYMAQRIIDTVFTYAYIISKMKAYKERIDKYLTDNGRADLITDSAQ' A
#
# COMPACT_ATOMS: atom_id res chain seq x y z
N MET A 1 -9.83 -6.85 -3.06
CA MET A 1 -8.42 -7.15 -3.41
C MET A 1 -7.48 -6.01 -3.08
N ALA A 2 -7.68 -4.78 -3.57
CA ALA A 2 -6.85 -3.63 -3.19
C ALA A 2 -6.84 -3.36 -1.68
N GLU A 3 -8.01 -3.33 -1.02
CA GLU A 3 -8.10 -3.17 0.45
C GLU A 3 -7.38 -4.29 1.21
N TYR A 4 -7.50 -5.53 0.75
CA TYR A 4 -6.78 -6.66 1.33
C TYR A 4 -5.26 -6.49 1.23
N MET A 5 -4.75 -6.01 0.09
CA MET A 5 -3.33 -5.72 -0.07
C MET A 5 -2.89 -4.55 0.81
N ALA A 6 -3.72 -3.52 0.96
CA ALA A 6 -3.46 -2.42 1.88
C ALA A 6 -3.39 -2.91 3.34
N GLN A 7 -4.27 -3.82 3.74
CA GLN A 7 -4.19 -4.49 5.04
C GLN A 7 -2.89 -5.29 5.20
N ARG A 8 -2.44 -6.01 4.16
CA ARG A 8 -1.12 -6.69 4.21
C ARG A 8 0.07 -5.74 4.38
N ILE A 9 -0.05 -4.50 3.92
CA ILE A 9 0.95 -3.45 4.14
C ILE A 9 0.90 -2.97 5.60
N ILE A 10 -0.29 -2.78 6.15
CA ILE A 10 -0.51 -2.44 7.57
C ILE A 10 0.04 -3.52 8.50
N ASP A 11 -0.20 -4.80 8.15
CA ASP A 11 0.29 -5.98 8.86
C ASP A 11 1.78 -6.23 8.63
N THR A 12 2.47 -5.37 7.86
CA THR A 12 3.91 -5.46 7.54
C THR A 12 4.33 -6.75 6.82
N VAL A 13 3.38 -7.47 6.22
CA VAL A 13 3.67 -8.69 5.44
C VAL A 13 4.30 -8.35 4.09
N PHE A 14 3.89 -7.23 3.49
CA PHE A 14 4.46 -6.71 2.24
C PHE A 14 4.72 -5.22 2.38
N THR A 15 5.76 -4.73 1.71
CA THR A 15 5.98 -3.28 1.60
C THR A 15 5.06 -2.69 0.54
N TYR A 16 4.73 -1.41 0.70
CA TYR A 16 3.98 -0.65 -0.28
C TYR A 16 4.65 -0.74 -1.66
N ALA A 17 5.95 -0.42 -1.75
CA ALA A 17 6.72 -0.50 -2.99
C ALA A 17 6.61 -1.87 -3.69
N TYR A 18 6.68 -2.97 -2.92
CA TYR A 18 6.54 -4.33 -3.48
C TYR A 18 5.16 -4.54 -4.12
N ILE A 19 4.09 -4.21 -3.41
CA ILE A 19 2.72 -4.37 -3.92
C ILE A 19 2.50 -3.53 -5.18
N ILE A 20 2.90 -2.27 -5.17
CA ILE A 20 2.67 -1.33 -6.27
C ILE A 20 3.52 -1.73 -7.49
N SER A 21 4.73 -2.27 -7.28
CA SER A 21 5.56 -2.79 -8.38
C SER A 21 4.89 -3.93 -9.16
N LYS A 22 4.15 -4.80 -8.47
CA LYS A 22 3.44 -5.95 -9.06
C LYS A 22 2.02 -5.61 -9.51
N MET A 23 1.38 -4.64 -8.85
CA MET A 23 -0.04 -4.33 -9.00
C MET A 23 -0.28 -2.83 -9.07
N LYS A 24 0.39 -2.15 -10.03
CA LYS A 24 0.26 -0.69 -10.22
C LYS A 24 -1.18 -0.20 -10.33
N ALA A 25 -2.06 -1.01 -10.94
CA ALA A 25 -3.49 -0.69 -11.08
C ALA A 25 -4.23 -0.51 -9.74
N TYR A 26 -3.68 -1.00 -8.62
CA TYR A 26 -4.27 -0.85 -7.30
C TYR A 26 -3.71 0.31 -6.49
N LYS A 27 -2.74 1.06 -7.02
CA LYS A 27 -2.08 2.17 -6.31
C LYS A 27 -3.09 3.14 -5.70
N GLU A 28 -3.94 3.76 -6.51
CA GLU A 28 -4.89 4.77 -6.01
C GLU A 28 -5.82 4.24 -4.91
N ARG A 29 -6.25 2.98 -5.05
CA ARG A 29 -7.13 2.35 -4.06
C ARG A 29 -6.39 2.03 -2.76
N ILE A 30 -5.14 1.58 -2.85
CA ILE A 30 -4.29 1.31 -1.68
C ILE A 30 -3.93 2.62 -0.98
N ASP A 31 -3.56 3.66 -1.73
CA ASP A 31 -3.26 5.00 -1.20
C ASP A 31 -4.43 5.56 -0.43
N LYS A 32 -5.63 5.50 -1.04
CA LYS A 32 -6.86 5.91 -0.38
C LYS A 32 -7.10 5.12 0.91
N TYR A 33 -6.99 3.79 0.85
CA TYR A 33 -7.20 2.96 2.02
C TYR A 33 -6.23 3.27 3.16
N LEU A 34 -4.94 3.40 2.86
CA LEU A 34 -3.91 3.74 3.85
C LEU A 34 -4.16 5.14 4.43
N THR A 35 -4.53 6.12 3.61
CA THR A 35 -4.83 7.49 4.07
C THR A 35 -6.08 7.52 4.95
N ASP A 36 -7.16 6.85 4.54
CA ASP A 36 -8.42 6.77 5.30
C ASP A 36 -8.24 6.08 6.66
N ASN A 37 -7.24 5.19 6.79
CA ASN A 37 -6.88 4.51 8.04
C ASN A 37 -5.78 5.24 8.84
N GLY A 38 -5.38 6.46 8.44
CA GLY A 38 -4.33 7.21 9.11
C GLY A 38 -2.93 6.59 8.99
N ARG A 39 -2.74 5.70 8.02
CA ARG A 39 -1.48 4.98 7.72
C ARG A 39 -0.77 5.48 6.46
N ALA A 40 -0.91 6.78 6.17
CA ALA A 40 -0.20 7.41 5.06
C ALA A 40 1.33 7.32 5.21
N ASP A 41 1.83 7.09 6.44
CA ASP A 41 3.25 6.80 6.73
C ASP A 41 3.79 5.58 5.99
N LEU A 42 2.92 4.62 5.66
CA LEU A 42 3.29 3.40 4.94
C LEU A 42 3.39 3.58 3.42
N ILE A 43 2.93 4.73 2.89
CA ILE A 43 3.01 5.05 1.46
C ILE A 43 4.44 5.51 1.17
N THR A 44 5.35 4.54 1.09
CA THR A 44 6.77 4.79 0.80
C THR A 44 7.08 4.28 -0.59
N ASP A 45 7.29 5.20 -1.53
CA ASP A 45 7.94 4.88 -2.81
C ASP A 45 9.40 4.58 -2.48
N SER A 46 9.70 3.32 -2.14
CA SER A 46 11.05 2.88 -1.82
C SER A 46 11.89 2.86 -3.11
N ALA A 47 12.24 4.06 -3.59
CA ALA A 47 13.45 4.29 -4.37
C ALA A 47 14.54 4.71 -3.38
N GLN A 48 15.07 3.72 -2.64
CA GLN A 48 16.43 3.78 -2.11
C GLN A 48 17.26 2.73 -2.84
#